data_AF-A0A8T0IQB7-F1
#
_entry.id   AF-A0A8T0IQB7-F1
#
_cell.length_a   1.000
_cell.length_b   1.000
_cell.length_c   1.000
_cell.angle_alpha   90.00
_cell.angle_beta   90.00
_cell.angle_gamma   90.00
#
_symmetry.space_group_name_H-M   'P 1'
#
loop_
_entity.id
_entity.type
_entity.pdbx_description
1 polymer ?
#
loop_
_entity_poly.entity_id
_entity_poly.type
_entity_poly.pdbx_seq_one_letter_code
_entity_poly.pdbx_strand_id
1 'polypeptide(L)'
;MAVAGLATAGQLLVVCLEHSCSYSKARSNSEHKPPSRGFSSLGALRFCNDERRGRRRGSSRASGIRADARRDSEQHMRDQQHEIRVCINKTCRKSGSLETLDVIRSLAPPNVTVESCSCIGKCGNGPNLVILPAEMMVSHCNTAAHAARLLALQCGASDPENNLKALDLKQQANKAFERGSLLEAEQLYTQAIELNPSGGLHFIYANRSALKLAQGNFQGALQDAQEAERIAPKWAQAFVRQADALSGMGEVESALNALSTALRLDPLLRRSKGFQAKTRDLQSKLATASAST
;
A
#
# COMPACT_ATOMS: atom_id res chain seq x y z
N MET A 1 -14.78 -37.28 -42.84
CA MET A 1 -13.49 -37.70 -42.27
C MET A 1 -12.70 -36.43 -41.99
N ALA A 2 -12.62 -35.94 -40.75
CA ALA A 2 -11.57 -36.24 -39.74
C ALA A 2 -10.17 -36.11 -40.37
N VAL A 3 -9.23 -35.26 -39.91
CA VAL A 3 -8.61 -35.20 -38.56
C VAL A 3 -7.99 -33.78 -38.35
N ALA A 4 -8.44 -33.02 -37.35
CA ALA A 4 -7.71 -32.60 -36.12
C ALA A 4 -6.19 -32.34 -36.24
N GLY A 5 -5.79 -31.07 -36.06
CA GLY A 5 -4.41 -30.65 -35.81
C GLY A 5 -4.37 -29.73 -34.59
N LEU A 6 -3.95 -30.29 -33.44
CA LEU A 6 -3.74 -29.61 -32.17
C LEU A 6 -2.58 -28.61 -32.29
N ALA A 7 -2.88 -27.32 -32.20
CA ALA A 7 -1.87 -26.28 -31.98
C ALA A 7 -1.56 -26.21 -30.47
N THR A 8 -0.31 -26.49 -30.15
CA THR A 8 0.27 -26.57 -28.81
C THR A 8 0.14 -25.26 -28.04
N ALA A 9 -0.47 -25.37 -26.85
CA ALA A 9 -0.45 -24.36 -25.80
C ALA A 9 0.97 -24.17 -25.27
N GLY A 10 1.60 -23.04 -25.58
CA GLY A 10 2.98 -22.76 -25.20
C GLY A 10 3.36 -21.30 -25.35
N GLN A 11 2.52 -20.38 -24.89
CA GLN A 11 2.84 -18.94 -24.89
C GLN A 11 1.89 -18.15 -23.97
N LEU A 12 1.99 -18.36 -22.65
CA LEU A 12 1.37 -17.46 -21.66
C LEU A 12 1.99 -17.69 -20.27
N LEU A 13 3.25 -17.30 -20.10
CA LEU A 13 3.87 -17.16 -18.78
C LEU A 13 4.81 -15.94 -18.77
N VAL A 14 4.23 -14.79 -19.09
CA VAL A 14 4.73 -13.48 -18.66
C VAL A 14 3.57 -12.80 -17.95
N VAL A 15 3.19 -13.34 -16.79
CA VAL A 15 2.31 -12.62 -15.88
C VAL A 15 3.16 -11.49 -15.30
N CYS A 16 2.94 -10.28 -15.81
CA CYS A 16 3.56 -9.06 -15.32
C CYS A 16 3.32 -8.88 -13.81
N LEU A 17 4.24 -9.38 -12.98
CA LEU A 17 4.53 -8.86 -11.64
C LEU A 17 5.16 -7.44 -11.68
N GLU A 18 5.27 -6.83 -12.87
CA GLU A 18 5.90 -5.53 -13.11
C GLU A 18 5.12 -4.30 -12.63
N HIS A 19 3.94 -4.44 -12.02
CA HIS A 19 3.14 -3.26 -11.63
C HIS A 19 3.34 -2.76 -10.20
N SER A 20 4.22 -3.39 -9.40
CA SER A 20 4.81 -2.72 -8.24
C SER A 20 5.96 -1.76 -8.63
N CYS A 21 6.42 -1.78 -9.89
CA CYS A 21 7.64 -1.06 -10.30
C CYS A 21 7.43 0.02 -11.40
N SER A 22 6.22 0.16 -11.97
CA SER A 22 5.95 1.12 -13.05
C SER A 22 5.12 2.33 -12.63
N TYR A 23 5.51 3.00 -11.53
CA TYR A 23 5.00 4.34 -11.23
C TYR A 23 6.12 5.35 -10.82
N SER A 24 7.37 5.09 -11.19
CA SER A 24 8.53 5.93 -10.80
C SER A 24 9.26 6.61 -11.97
N LYS A 25 8.58 6.84 -13.10
CA LYS A 25 9.07 7.71 -14.19
C LYS A 25 8.03 8.77 -14.61
N ALA A 26 7.76 9.71 -13.72
CA ALA A 26 7.31 11.05 -14.10
C ALA A 26 8.34 12.05 -13.56
N ARG A 27 9.27 12.49 -14.43
CA ARG A 27 10.15 13.62 -14.15
C ARG A 27 9.44 14.93 -14.53
N SER A 28 9.60 15.91 -13.64
CA SER A 28 9.61 17.37 -13.84
C SER A 28 8.35 18.06 -14.36
N ASN A 29 7.65 18.76 -13.45
CA ASN A 29 7.68 20.23 -13.30
C ASN A 29 6.31 20.74 -12.80
N SER A 30 6.25 21.09 -11.52
CA SER A 30 5.52 22.28 -11.08
C SER A 30 6.26 22.85 -9.88
N GLU A 31 6.94 23.96 -10.12
CA GLU A 31 7.54 24.79 -9.08
C GLU A 31 6.41 25.45 -8.30
N HIS A 32 6.16 24.99 -7.08
CA HIS A 32 5.53 25.83 -6.06
C HIS A 32 6.55 26.02 -4.94
N LYS A 33 7.23 27.17 -5.04
CA LYS A 33 8.22 27.68 -4.11
C LYS A 33 7.48 28.27 -2.90
N PRO A 34 7.55 27.70 -1.69
CA PRO A 34 7.07 28.40 -0.51
C PRO A 34 8.07 29.50 -0.11
N PRO A 35 7.61 30.59 0.51
CA PRO A 35 8.45 31.73 0.81
C PRO A 35 9.49 31.39 1.87
N SER A 36 10.74 31.67 1.55
CA SER A 36 11.86 31.68 2.48
C SER A 36 11.66 32.81 3.50
N ARG A 37 11.40 32.46 4.76
CA ARG A 37 11.64 33.36 5.90
C ARG A 37 12.84 32.83 6.68
N GLY A 38 13.86 33.68 6.77
CA GLY A 38 15.11 33.39 7.45
C GLY A 38 14.89 33.13 8.93
N PHE A 39 15.51 32.06 9.43
CA PHE A 39 15.71 31.87 10.85
C PHE A 39 17.03 32.53 11.24
N SER A 40 16.91 33.75 11.73
CA SER A 40 17.94 34.40 12.54
C SER A 40 18.03 33.71 13.89
N SER A 41 19.26 33.58 14.35
CA SER A 41 19.73 33.14 15.66
C SER A 41 18.94 33.63 16.88
N LEU A 42 19.09 32.86 17.97
CA LEU A 42 18.99 33.18 19.42
C LEU A 42 17.78 32.60 20.15
N GLY A 43 18.08 31.85 21.22
CA GLY A 43 17.09 31.50 22.24
C GLY A 43 17.37 30.18 22.94
N ALA A 44 18.44 30.12 23.74
CA ALA A 44 18.66 29.04 24.69
C ALA A 44 17.48 28.90 25.66
N LEU A 45 16.82 27.75 25.71
CA LEU A 45 15.88 27.42 26.78
C LEU A 45 16.52 26.40 27.71
N ARG A 46 16.76 26.89 28.93
CA ARG A 46 17.37 26.22 30.06
C ARG A 46 16.47 25.07 30.54
N PHE A 47 17.12 23.96 30.86
CA PHE A 47 16.62 22.99 31.84
C PHE A 47 16.29 23.72 33.15
N CYS A 48 15.07 23.55 33.66
CA CYS A 48 14.77 23.77 35.07
C CYS A 48 14.24 22.45 35.64
N ASN A 49 15.15 21.76 36.33
CA ASN A 49 14.81 20.86 37.44
C ASN A 49 14.36 21.76 38.60
N ASP A 50 13.15 21.57 39.12
CA ASP A 50 12.84 21.99 40.49
C ASP A 50 11.94 20.94 41.14
N GLU A 51 12.60 20.10 41.95
CA GLU A 51 11.95 19.25 42.94
C GLU A 51 11.42 20.13 44.07
N ARG A 52 10.10 20.30 44.19
CA ARG A 52 9.50 20.75 45.45
C ARG A 52 8.37 19.86 45.91
N ARG A 53 8.69 19.14 47.00
CA ARG A 53 7.78 18.41 47.87
C ARG A 53 6.75 19.37 48.47
N GLY A 54 5.48 19.12 48.21
CA GLY A 54 4.35 19.74 48.90
C GLY A 54 3.26 18.71 49.18
N ARG A 55 3.14 18.29 50.44
CA ARG A 55 2.01 17.48 50.93
C ARG A 55 0.71 18.30 50.82
N ARG A 56 -0.29 17.81 50.09
CA ARG A 56 -1.70 18.16 50.29
C ARG A 56 -2.56 16.90 50.32
N ARG A 57 -3.36 16.79 51.39
CA ARG A 57 -4.36 15.74 51.61
C ARG A 57 -5.60 16.02 50.75
N GLY A 58 -6.19 14.94 50.22
CA GLY A 58 -7.64 14.79 49.97
C GLY A 58 -8.23 15.44 48.72
N SER A 59 -8.49 14.63 47.68
CA SER A 59 -9.76 14.61 46.92
C SER A 59 -9.67 13.55 45.82
N SER A 60 -10.37 12.42 46.00
CA SER A 60 -10.41 11.25 45.10
C SER A 60 -11.27 11.45 43.85
N ARG A 61 -11.56 12.69 43.44
CA ARG A 61 -12.36 13.00 42.23
C ARG A 61 -11.55 13.50 41.03
N ALA A 62 -10.26 13.77 41.18
CA ALA A 62 -9.40 14.26 40.09
C ALA A 62 -8.81 13.16 39.19
N SER A 63 -8.96 11.88 39.56
CA SER A 63 -8.47 10.73 38.79
C SER A 63 -9.36 10.38 37.59
N GLY A 64 -10.68 10.62 37.67
CA GLY A 64 -11.63 10.37 36.57
C GLY A 64 -11.48 11.36 35.41
N ILE A 65 -11.50 12.66 35.70
CA ILE A 65 -11.44 13.73 34.68
C ILE A 65 -10.13 13.68 33.86
N ARG A 66 -9.00 13.32 34.49
CA ARG A 66 -7.72 13.15 33.79
C ARG A 66 -7.66 11.89 32.93
N ALA A 67 -8.39 10.83 33.31
CA ALA A 67 -8.48 9.60 32.53
C ALA A 67 -9.44 9.75 31.35
N ASP A 68 -10.49 10.56 31.49
CA ASP A 68 -11.44 10.87 30.42
C ASP A 68 -10.82 11.83 29.40
N ALA A 69 -10.13 12.90 29.84
CA ALA A 69 -9.41 13.79 28.92
C ALA A 69 -8.25 13.09 28.18
N ARG A 70 -7.60 12.08 28.81
CA ARG A 70 -6.60 11.21 28.14
C ARG A 70 -7.26 10.26 27.14
N ARG A 71 -8.39 9.65 27.50
CA ARG A 71 -9.17 8.83 26.56
C ARG A 71 -9.66 9.65 25.38
N ASP A 72 -10.20 10.84 25.60
CA ASP A 72 -10.67 11.74 24.54
C ASP A 72 -9.54 12.21 23.63
N SER A 73 -8.35 12.48 24.16
CA SER A 73 -7.17 12.83 23.34
C SER A 73 -6.55 11.62 22.63
N GLU A 74 -6.56 10.43 23.22
CA GLU A 74 -6.17 9.19 22.54
C GLU A 74 -7.20 8.75 21.47
N GLN A 75 -8.48 9.02 21.67
CA GLN A 75 -9.55 8.78 20.69
C GLN A 75 -9.45 9.80 19.55
N HIS A 76 -9.23 11.08 19.86
CA HIS A 76 -9.01 12.13 18.88
C HIS A 76 -7.77 11.91 18.02
N MET A 77 -6.68 11.36 18.58
CA MET A 77 -5.51 10.92 17.82
C MET A 77 -5.82 9.72 16.90
N ARG A 78 -6.67 8.79 17.32
CA ARG A 78 -7.06 7.60 16.53
C ARG A 78 -7.95 7.94 15.32
N ASP A 79 -8.74 9.00 15.40
CA ASP A 79 -9.66 9.44 14.34
C ASP A 79 -8.99 10.35 13.29
N GLN A 80 -7.76 10.82 13.53
CA GLN A 80 -7.01 11.59 12.55
C GLN A 80 -6.49 10.68 11.44
N GLN A 81 -6.78 11.03 10.18
CA GLN A 81 -6.11 10.43 9.04
C GLN A 81 -4.63 10.79 9.10
N HIS A 82 -3.77 9.78 9.14
CA HIS A 82 -2.33 9.99 9.16
C HIS A 82 -1.79 9.94 7.73
N GLU A 83 -0.88 10.85 7.40
CA GLU A 83 -0.13 10.82 6.15
C GLU A 83 1.35 10.60 6.47
N ILE A 84 1.94 9.54 5.93
CA ILE A 84 3.36 9.25 6.03
C ILE A 84 4.02 9.61 4.70
N ARG A 85 5.01 10.50 4.75
CA ARG A 85 5.82 10.88 3.60
C ARG A 85 7.21 10.29 3.69
N VAL A 86 7.58 9.48 2.70
CA VAL A 86 8.90 8.82 2.61
C VAL A 86 9.81 9.58 1.65
N CYS A 87 10.98 10.01 2.14
CA CYS A 87 11.98 10.68 1.31
C CYS A 87 12.58 9.71 0.29
N ILE A 88 12.35 9.96 -1.00
CA ILE A 88 12.91 9.18 -2.11
C ILE A 88 14.00 9.95 -2.88
N ASN A 89 14.74 10.84 -2.22
CA ASN A 89 15.86 11.55 -2.86
C ASN A 89 17.03 10.59 -3.22
N LYS A 90 17.93 11.01 -4.11
CA LYS A 90 19.06 10.20 -4.63
C LYS A 90 19.85 9.47 -3.54
N THR A 91 20.17 10.14 -2.43
CA THR A 91 20.90 9.51 -1.31
C THR A 91 20.06 8.47 -0.59
N CYS A 92 18.80 8.76 -0.29
CA CYS A 92 17.88 7.82 0.35
C CYS A 92 17.56 6.61 -0.55
N ARG A 93 17.52 6.79 -1.87
CA ARG A 93 17.37 5.67 -2.82
C ARG A 93 18.51 4.67 -2.71
N LYS A 94 19.75 5.15 -2.53
CA LYS A 94 20.91 4.26 -2.33
C LYS A 94 20.84 3.48 -1.01
N SER A 95 20.09 3.97 -0.02
CA SER A 95 19.90 3.31 1.27
C SER A 95 18.57 2.55 1.38
N GLY A 96 17.89 2.29 0.26
CA GLY A 96 16.70 1.45 0.23
C GLY A 96 15.38 2.16 0.51
N SER A 97 15.26 3.44 0.14
CA SER A 97 14.04 4.22 0.38
C SER A 97 12.81 3.71 -0.36
N LEU A 98 12.98 3.04 -1.50
CA LEU A 98 11.86 2.53 -2.29
C LEU A 98 11.29 1.27 -1.64
N GLU A 99 12.17 0.39 -1.21
CA GLU A 99 11.86 -0.80 -0.43
C GLU A 99 11.18 -0.41 0.89
N THR A 100 11.69 0.63 1.56
CA THR A 100 11.07 1.20 2.75
C THR A 100 9.66 1.73 2.47
N LEU A 101 9.47 2.47 1.38
CA LEU A 101 8.16 2.98 0.99
C LEU A 101 7.16 1.84 0.76
N ASP A 102 7.57 0.79 0.06
CA ASP A 102 6.73 -0.38 -0.22
C ASP A 102 6.42 -1.18 1.04
N VAL A 103 7.39 -1.31 1.95
CA VAL A 103 7.20 -1.95 3.26
C VAL A 103 6.21 -1.15 4.11
N ILE A 104 6.35 0.17 4.20
CA ILE A 104 5.43 1.01 4.97
C ILE A 104 4.02 0.92 4.37
N ARG A 105 3.88 1.00 3.04
CA ARG A 105 2.58 0.77 2.36
C ARG A 105 1.99 -0.60 2.71
N SER A 106 2.83 -1.63 2.72
CA SER A 106 2.41 -3.01 3.02
C SER A 106 2.03 -3.25 4.48
N LEU A 107 2.45 -2.37 5.40
CA LEU A 107 2.16 -2.49 6.83
C LEU A 107 1.12 -1.45 7.29
N ALA A 108 0.89 -0.42 6.49
CA ALA A 108 0.01 0.69 6.84
C ALA A 108 -1.45 0.22 6.95
N PRO A 109 -2.14 0.57 8.05
CA PRO A 109 -3.56 0.35 8.18
C PRO A 109 -4.35 1.25 7.21
N PRO A 110 -5.64 0.93 6.92
CA PRO A 110 -6.41 1.60 5.87
C PRO A 110 -6.66 3.10 6.11
N ASN A 111 -6.51 3.58 7.35
CA ASN A 111 -6.62 4.98 7.73
C ASN A 111 -5.32 5.79 7.53
N VAL A 112 -4.23 5.15 7.09
CA VAL A 112 -2.92 5.77 6.89
C VAL A 112 -2.60 5.84 5.39
N THR A 113 -2.38 7.04 4.88
CA THR A 113 -1.88 7.25 3.52
C THR A 113 -0.36 7.29 3.53
N VAL A 114 0.27 6.66 2.53
CA VAL A 114 1.74 6.56 2.45
C VAL A 114 2.21 7.00 1.09
N GLU A 115 2.84 8.16 1.06
CA GLU A 115 3.29 8.83 -0.16
C GLU A 115 4.79 9.04 -0.18
N SER A 116 5.33 9.14 -1.40
CA SER A 116 6.71 9.53 -1.61
C SER A 116 6.85 11.05 -1.62
N CYS A 117 7.97 11.58 -1.13
CA CYS A 117 8.24 13.02 -1.16
C CYS A 117 9.67 13.35 -1.60
N SER A 118 9.89 14.66 -1.83
CA SER A 118 11.20 15.23 -2.09
C SER A 118 12.12 15.18 -0.85
N CYS A 119 13.33 15.71 -0.99
CA CYS A 119 14.34 15.62 0.07
C CYS A 119 13.87 16.32 1.36
N ILE A 120 13.82 15.58 2.46
CA ILE A 120 13.50 16.10 3.80
C ILE A 120 14.77 16.65 4.52
N GLY A 121 15.95 16.49 3.91
CA GLY A 121 17.23 16.86 4.52
C GLY A 121 17.67 15.88 5.61
N LYS A 122 18.86 16.10 6.20
CA LYS A 122 19.45 15.26 7.26
C LYS A 122 19.49 13.75 6.90
N CYS A 123 19.67 13.41 5.63
CA CYS A 123 19.73 12.02 5.18
C CYS A 123 21.10 11.42 5.53
N GLY A 124 21.14 10.52 6.51
CA GLY A 124 22.30 9.67 6.83
C GLY A 124 22.09 8.25 6.30
N ASN A 125 22.27 7.24 7.16
CA ASN A 125 22.25 5.80 6.81
C ASN A 125 20.88 5.22 6.39
N GLY A 126 19.87 6.04 6.09
CA GLY A 126 18.52 5.55 5.77
C GLY A 126 17.56 6.67 5.35
N PRO A 127 16.38 6.30 4.82
CA PRO A 127 15.37 7.28 4.43
C PRO A 127 14.77 7.96 5.66
N ASN A 128 14.44 9.24 5.47
CA ASN A 128 13.72 10.03 6.45
C ASN A 128 12.24 10.05 6.11
N LEU A 129 11.42 10.03 7.16
CA LEU A 129 9.97 10.01 7.10
C LEU A 129 9.41 11.25 7.80
N VAL A 130 8.24 11.71 7.36
CA VAL A 130 7.42 12.67 8.09
C VAL A 130 6.05 12.07 8.30
N ILE A 131 5.55 12.14 9.54
CA ILE A 131 4.21 11.70 9.92
C ILE A 131 3.37 12.94 10.20
N LEU A 132 2.29 13.09 9.45
CA LEU A 132 1.30 14.16 9.60
C LEU A 132 0.02 13.59 10.25
N PRO A 133 -0.72 14.40 11.04
CA PRO A 133 -0.54 15.84 11.27
C PRO A 133 0.43 16.19 12.41
N ALA A 134 1.03 15.21 13.09
CA ALA A 134 1.93 15.43 14.22
C ALA A 134 3.26 16.14 13.88
N GLU A 135 3.53 16.41 12.59
CA GLU A 135 4.79 16.97 12.06
C GLU A 135 6.05 16.25 12.58
N MET A 136 5.92 14.95 12.84
CA MET A 136 7.01 14.17 13.42
C MET A 136 7.96 13.70 12.32
N MET A 137 9.22 14.12 12.41
CA MET A 137 10.29 13.62 11.54
C MET A 137 10.93 12.38 12.17
N VAL A 138 10.96 11.27 11.42
CA VAL A 138 11.70 10.07 11.81
C VAL A 138 12.87 9.89 10.87
N SER A 139 14.08 9.82 11.43
CA SER A 139 15.30 9.61 10.67
C SER A 139 15.71 8.14 10.65
N HIS A 140 16.31 7.70 9.55
CA HIS A 140 16.94 6.37 9.41
C HIS A 140 15.98 5.17 9.56
N CYS A 141 14.77 5.26 8.99
CA CYS A 141 13.84 4.13 8.98
C CYS A 141 14.14 3.22 7.78
N ASN A 142 15.13 2.35 7.87
CA ASN A 142 15.57 1.47 6.76
C ASN A 142 15.19 -0.01 6.92
N THR A 143 14.47 -0.39 7.98
CA THR A 143 14.07 -1.78 8.24
C THR A 143 12.57 -1.92 8.41
N ALA A 144 12.02 -3.06 8.02
CA ALA A 144 10.61 -3.38 8.22
C ALA A 144 10.21 -3.37 9.70
N ALA A 145 11.09 -3.87 10.57
CA ALA A 145 10.84 -3.85 12.01
C ALA A 145 10.74 -2.43 12.59
N HIS A 146 11.55 -1.48 12.10
CA HIS A 146 11.42 -0.07 12.48
C HIS A 146 10.09 0.49 11.97
N ALA A 147 9.74 0.25 10.71
CA ALA A 147 8.49 0.70 10.12
C ALA A 147 7.25 0.16 10.88
N ALA A 148 7.23 -1.13 11.22
CA ALA A 148 6.13 -1.75 11.95
C ALA A 148 5.97 -1.15 13.36
N ARG A 149 7.08 -0.95 14.09
CA ARG A 149 7.04 -0.29 15.41
C ARG A 149 6.54 1.15 15.31
N LEU A 150 7.00 1.88 14.30
CA LEU A 150 6.57 3.26 14.06
C LEU A 150 5.06 3.33 13.80
N LEU A 151 4.53 2.45 12.95
CA LEU A 151 3.10 2.39 12.64
C LEU A 151 2.26 2.02 13.87
N ALA A 152 2.75 1.14 14.74
CA ALA A 152 2.04 0.81 15.97
C ALA A 152 2.05 1.95 16.99
N LEU A 153 3.19 2.65 17.14
CA LEU A 153 3.31 3.75 18.09
C LEU A 153 2.57 5.01 17.63
N GLN A 154 2.58 5.31 16.33
CA GLN A 154 2.11 6.59 15.81
C GLN A 154 0.78 6.50 15.06
N CYS A 155 0.42 5.33 14.54
CA CYS A 155 -0.76 5.18 13.67
C CYS A 155 -1.77 4.15 14.20
N GLY A 156 -1.57 3.62 15.42
CA GLY A 156 -2.48 2.68 16.05
C GLY A 156 -2.56 1.30 15.39
N ALA A 157 -1.54 0.91 14.60
CA ALA A 157 -1.47 -0.44 14.04
C ALA A 157 -1.36 -1.47 15.19
N SER A 158 -2.29 -2.43 15.23
CA SER A 158 -2.25 -3.50 16.20
C SER A 158 -1.21 -4.55 15.81
N ASP A 159 -0.53 -5.12 16.80
CA ASP A 159 0.34 -6.28 16.66
C ASP A 159 1.40 -6.18 15.53
N PRO A 160 2.50 -5.44 15.78
CA PRO A 160 3.61 -5.32 14.84
C PRO A 160 4.20 -6.66 14.39
N GLU A 161 4.22 -7.67 15.27
CA GLU A 161 4.85 -8.95 15.00
C GLU A 161 4.02 -9.74 13.99
N ASN A 162 2.70 -9.81 14.18
CA ASN A 162 1.82 -10.44 13.21
C ASN A 162 1.82 -9.73 11.85
N ASN A 163 1.87 -8.39 11.84
CA ASN A 163 1.98 -7.63 10.58
C ASN A 163 3.30 -7.93 9.84
N LEU A 164 4.42 -8.04 10.55
CA LEU A 164 5.71 -8.43 9.96
C LEU A 164 5.70 -9.85 9.44
N LYS A 165 5.09 -10.79 10.18
CA LYS A 165 4.96 -12.18 9.76
C LYS A 165 4.10 -12.31 8.50
N ALA A 166 2.98 -11.58 8.42
CA ALA A 166 2.14 -11.53 7.23
C ALA A 166 2.88 -10.91 6.03
N LEU A 167 3.68 -9.86 6.26
CA LEU A 167 4.53 -9.25 5.24
C LEU A 167 5.56 -10.25 4.70
N ASP A 168 6.22 -11.00 5.58
CA ASP A 168 7.22 -12.01 5.20
C ASP A 168 6.57 -13.16 4.40
N LEU A 169 5.45 -13.71 4.88
CA LEU A 169 4.69 -14.73 4.15
C LEU A 169 4.26 -14.24 2.75
N LYS A 170 3.80 -12.99 2.63
CA LYS A 170 3.50 -12.37 1.34
C LYS A 170 4.73 -12.31 0.44
N GLN A 171 5.89 -11.92 0.96
CA GLN A 171 7.13 -11.87 0.18
C GLN A 171 7.59 -13.25 -0.26
N GLN A 172 7.47 -14.26 0.60
CA GLN A 172 7.74 -15.65 0.25
C GLN A 172 6.78 -16.15 -0.83
N ALA A 173 5.48 -15.83 -0.72
CA ALA A 173 4.46 -16.16 -1.70
C ALA A 173 4.75 -15.53 -3.07
N ASN A 174 5.15 -14.25 -3.10
CA ASN A 174 5.57 -13.58 -4.33
C ASN A 174 6.75 -14.31 -4.99
N LYS A 175 7.78 -14.68 -4.20
CA LYS A 175 8.93 -15.44 -4.72
C LYS A 175 8.57 -16.84 -5.19
N ALA A 176 7.64 -17.52 -4.51
CA ALA A 176 7.12 -18.82 -4.96
C ALA A 176 6.36 -18.66 -6.29
N PHE A 177 5.57 -17.60 -6.43
CA PHE A 177 4.85 -17.29 -7.66
C PHE A 177 5.80 -16.99 -8.83
N GLU A 178 6.85 -16.20 -8.59
CA GLU A 178 7.92 -15.94 -9.59
C GLU A 178 8.63 -17.21 -10.04
N ARG A 179 8.80 -18.18 -9.14
CA ARG A 179 9.37 -19.51 -9.46
C ARG A 179 8.38 -20.44 -10.18
N GLY A 180 7.11 -20.05 -10.31
CA GLY A 180 6.05 -20.88 -10.90
C GLY A 180 5.45 -21.92 -9.93
N SER A 181 5.84 -21.91 -8.65
CA SER A 181 5.28 -22.79 -7.62
C SER A 181 3.89 -22.31 -7.18
N LEU A 182 2.87 -22.52 -8.03
CA LEU A 182 1.54 -21.94 -7.82
C LEU A 182 0.86 -22.42 -6.52
N LEU A 183 0.99 -23.70 -6.17
CA LEU A 183 0.39 -24.27 -4.95
C LEU A 183 1.05 -23.73 -3.67
N GLU A 184 2.38 -23.66 -3.66
CA GLU A 184 3.16 -23.09 -2.54
C GLU A 184 2.78 -21.62 -2.34
N ALA A 185 2.70 -20.85 -3.42
CA ALA A 185 2.31 -19.45 -3.36
C ALA A 185 0.89 -19.27 -2.79
N GLU A 186 -0.07 -20.12 -3.19
CA GLU A 186 -1.44 -20.04 -2.71
C GLU A 186 -1.55 -20.31 -1.21
N GLN A 187 -0.82 -21.32 -0.73
CA GLN A 187 -0.74 -21.64 0.69
C GLN A 187 -0.14 -20.49 1.49
N LEU A 188 0.98 -19.92 1.03
CA LEU A 188 1.65 -18.81 1.70
C LEU A 188 0.78 -17.55 1.74
N TYR A 189 0.09 -17.19 0.65
CA TYR A 189 -0.87 -16.07 0.69
C TYR A 189 -2.03 -16.34 1.63
N THR A 190 -2.55 -17.57 1.66
CA THR A 190 -3.67 -17.92 2.54
C THR A 190 -3.27 -17.85 4.01
N GLN A 191 -2.10 -18.37 4.37
CA GLN A 191 -1.53 -18.20 5.72
C GLN A 191 -1.34 -16.71 6.07
N ALA A 192 -0.89 -15.89 5.13
CA ALA A 192 -0.74 -14.45 5.36
C ALA A 192 -2.08 -13.74 5.62
N ILE A 193 -3.15 -14.18 4.95
CA ILE A 193 -4.51 -13.67 5.15
C ILE A 193 -5.07 -14.12 6.51
N GLU A 194 -4.83 -15.37 6.92
CA GLU A 194 -5.28 -15.92 8.20
C GLU A 194 -4.70 -15.19 9.42
N LEU A 195 -3.50 -14.60 9.28
CA LEU A 195 -2.92 -13.74 10.30
C LEU A 195 -3.68 -12.42 10.50
N ASN A 196 -4.58 -12.07 9.58
CA ASN A 196 -5.42 -10.87 9.60
C ASN A 196 -4.63 -9.60 10.01
N PRO A 197 -3.56 -9.24 9.26
CA PRO A 197 -2.75 -8.07 9.58
C PRO A 197 -3.60 -6.80 9.55
N SER A 198 -3.32 -5.87 10.46
CA SER A 198 -4.04 -4.60 10.53
C SER A 198 -3.81 -3.71 9.30
N GLY A 199 -2.75 -3.99 8.52
CA GLY A 199 -2.38 -3.24 7.33
C GLY A 199 -1.99 -4.12 6.15
N GLY A 200 -2.14 -3.57 4.96
CA GLY A 200 -1.74 -4.21 3.69
C GLY A 200 -2.48 -5.49 3.28
N LEU A 201 -3.55 -5.88 3.98
CA LEU A 201 -4.34 -7.07 3.65
C LEU A 201 -4.90 -7.03 2.20
N HIS A 202 -5.31 -5.86 1.71
CA HIS A 202 -5.76 -5.67 0.32
C HIS A 202 -4.67 -6.00 -0.72
N PHE A 203 -3.38 -5.78 -0.42
CA PHE A 203 -2.29 -6.20 -1.30
C PHE A 203 -2.17 -7.73 -1.37
N ILE A 204 -2.39 -8.42 -0.25
CA ILE A 204 -2.30 -9.88 -0.18
C ILE A 204 -3.42 -10.50 -1.02
N TYR A 205 -4.66 -10.02 -0.87
CA TYR A 205 -5.78 -10.43 -1.71
C TYR A 205 -5.56 -10.14 -3.20
N ALA A 206 -5.08 -8.95 -3.56
CA ALA A 206 -4.80 -8.62 -4.97
C ALA A 206 -3.68 -9.47 -5.58
N ASN A 207 -2.69 -9.88 -4.78
CA ASN A 207 -1.63 -10.78 -5.24
C ASN A 207 -2.14 -12.22 -5.38
N ARG A 208 -2.95 -12.71 -4.43
CA ARG A 208 -3.60 -14.03 -4.54
C ARG A 208 -4.59 -14.08 -5.72
N SER A 209 -5.27 -12.97 -6.00
CA SER A 209 -6.10 -12.80 -7.21
C SER A 209 -5.28 -12.99 -8.49
N ALA A 210 -4.09 -12.37 -8.58
CA ALA A 210 -3.18 -12.55 -9.70
C ALA A 210 -2.65 -13.99 -9.82
N LEU A 211 -2.39 -14.66 -8.70
CA LEU A 211 -2.03 -16.07 -8.67
C LEU A 211 -3.17 -16.95 -9.20
N LYS A 212 -4.41 -16.74 -8.72
CA LYS A 212 -5.59 -17.51 -9.15
C LYS A 212 -5.90 -17.31 -10.63
N LEU A 213 -5.66 -16.11 -11.17
CA LEU A 213 -5.70 -15.87 -12.62
C LEU A 213 -4.72 -16.76 -13.37
N ALA A 214 -3.49 -16.90 -12.88
CA ALA A 214 -2.48 -17.78 -13.49
C ALA A 214 -2.83 -19.26 -13.38
N GLN A 215 -3.60 -19.65 -12.37
CA GLN A 215 -4.17 -21.00 -12.22
C GLN A 215 -5.41 -21.24 -13.12
N GLY A 216 -5.95 -20.20 -13.77
CA GLY A 216 -7.22 -20.27 -14.51
C GLY A 216 -8.47 -20.23 -13.64
N ASN A 217 -8.33 -20.01 -12.32
CA ASN A 217 -9.45 -19.85 -11.40
C ASN A 217 -9.96 -18.40 -11.40
N PHE A 218 -10.69 -18.03 -12.46
CA PHE A 218 -11.16 -16.66 -12.64
C PHE A 218 -12.18 -16.21 -11.59
N GLN A 219 -13.10 -17.11 -11.20
CA GLN A 219 -14.10 -16.80 -10.17
C GLN A 219 -13.44 -16.52 -8.81
N GLY A 220 -12.48 -17.36 -8.41
CA GLY A 220 -11.73 -17.16 -7.17
C GLY A 220 -10.86 -15.91 -7.21
N ALA A 221 -10.33 -15.55 -8.38
CA ALA A 221 -9.59 -14.31 -8.56
C ALA A 221 -10.49 -13.07 -8.43
N LEU A 222 -11.73 -13.12 -8.94
CA LEU A 222 -12.72 -12.06 -8.80
C LEU A 222 -13.10 -11.85 -7.34
N GLN A 223 -13.36 -12.93 -6.60
CA GLN A 223 -13.67 -12.87 -5.17
C GLN A 223 -12.54 -12.20 -4.37
N ASP A 224 -11.28 -12.58 -4.62
CA ASP A 224 -10.14 -11.95 -3.95
C ASP A 224 -10.00 -10.47 -4.34
N ALA A 225 -10.28 -10.10 -5.61
CA ALA A 225 -10.24 -8.72 -6.04
C ALA A 225 -11.36 -7.86 -5.42
N GLN A 226 -12.55 -8.43 -5.22
CA GLN A 226 -13.66 -7.79 -4.50
C GLN A 226 -13.35 -7.62 -3.01
N GLU A 227 -12.67 -8.57 -2.40
CA GLU A 227 -12.26 -8.45 -1.01
C GLU A 227 -11.17 -7.38 -0.83
N ALA A 228 -10.25 -7.26 -1.78
CA ALA A 228 -9.30 -6.14 -1.83
C ALA A 228 -10.01 -4.78 -1.96
N GLU A 229 -11.06 -4.68 -2.78
CA GLU A 229 -11.90 -3.48 -2.89
C GLU A 229 -12.62 -3.18 -1.56
N ARG A 230 -13.21 -4.19 -0.91
CA ARG A 230 -13.92 -4.03 0.36
C ARG A 230 -13.02 -3.42 1.44
N ILE A 231 -11.75 -3.83 1.47
CA ILE A 231 -10.74 -3.32 2.41
C ILE A 231 -10.24 -1.93 2.00
N ALA A 232 -10.02 -1.71 0.71
CA ALA A 232 -9.46 -0.47 0.17
C ALA A 232 -10.29 0.05 -1.03
N PRO A 233 -11.46 0.68 -0.79
CA PRO A 233 -12.41 1.03 -1.85
C PRO A 233 -11.92 2.13 -2.81
N LYS A 234 -10.91 2.90 -2.39
CA LYS A 234 -10.28 3.95 -3.20
C LYS A 234 -9.03 3.46 -3.94
N TRP A 235 -8.71 2.17 -3.85
CA TRP A 235 -7.50 1.60 -4.46
C TRP A 235 -7.78 1.09 -5.87
N ALA A 236 -7.37 1.86 -6.87
CA ALA A 236 -7.64 1.59 -8.29
C ALA A 236 -7.18 0.19 -8.75
N GLN A 237 -6.11 -0.35 -8.16
CA GLN A 237 -5.56 -1.64 -8.55
C GLN A 237 -6.51 -2.81 -8.24
N ALA A 238 -7.39 -2.68 -7.24
CA ALA A 238 -8.41 -3.70 -6.96
C ALA A 238 -9.34 -3.88 -8.18
N PHE A 239 -9.80 -2.78 -8.76
CA PHE A 239 -10.64 -2.80 -9.96
C PHE A 239 -9.90 -3.30 -11.21
N VAL A 240 -8.58 -3.03 -11.31
CA VAL A 240 -7.76 -3.64 -12.37
C VAL A 240 -7.73 -5.16 -12.22
N ARG A 241 -7.62 -5.69 -11.00
CA ARG A 241 -7.68 -7.14 -10.74
C ARG A 241 -9.06 -7.74 -11.04
N GLN A 242 -10.13 -7.02 -10.73
CA GLN A 242 -11.48 -7.44 -11.11
C GLN A 242 -11.64 -7.52 -12.63
N ALA A 243 -11.17 -6.50 -13.36
CA ALA A 243 -11.19 -6.50 -14.81
C ALA A 243 -10.41 -7.67 -15.41
N ASP A 244 -9.27 -8.04 -14.80
CA ASP A 244 -8.47 -9.19 -15.22
C ASP A 244 -9.23 -10.50 -15.07
N ALA A 245 -9.92 -10.68 -13.93
CA ALA A 245 -10.75 -11.84 -13.66
C ALA A 245 -11.96 -11.93 -14.59
N LEU A 246 -12.69 -10.83 -14.77
CA LEU A 246 -13.86 -10.73 -15.66
C LEU A 246 -13.48 -10.97 -17.13
N SER A 247 -12.34 -10.44 -17.56
CA SER A 247 -11.78 -10.71 -18.89
C SER A 247 -11.51 -12.21 -19.10
N GLY A 248 -10.98 -12.90 -18.08
CA GLY A 248 -10.77 -14.35 -18.09
C GLY A 248 -12.07 -15.16 -18.17
N MET A 249 -13.15 -14.64 -17.57
CA MET A 249 -14.50 -15.22 -17.65
C MET A 249 -15.22 -14.92 -18.98
N GLY A 250 -14.68 -14.04 -19.81
CA GLY A 250 -15.33 -13.59 -21.05
C GLY A 250 -16.36 -12.46 -20.85
N GLU A 251 -16.49 -11.93 -19.63
CA GLU A 251 -17.38 -10.80 -19.31
C GLU A 251 -16.72 -9.46 -19.69
N VAL A 252 -16.60 -9.21 -21.00
CA VAL A 252 -15.83 -8.08 -21.55
C VAL A 252 -16.43 -6.72 -21.15
N GLU A 253 -17.76 -6.58 -21.14
CA GLU A 253 -18.43 -5.32 -20.75
C GLU A 253 -18.18 -4.98 -19.28
N SER A 254 -18.39 -5.97 -18.40
CA SER A 254 -18.09 -5.85 -16.96
C SER A 254 -16.63 -5.48 -16.72
N ALA A 255 -15.71 -6.10 -17.46
CA ALA A 255 -14.28 -5.82 -17.36
C ALA A 255 -13.93 -4.38 -17.76
N LEU A 256 -14.51 -3.86 -18.85
CA LEU A 256 -14.32 -2.47 -19.27
C LEU A 256 -14.89 -1.47 -18.26
N ASN A 257 -16.03 -1.77 -17.64
CA ASN A 257 -16.59 -0.94 -16.58
C ASN A 257 -15.68 -0.89 -15.34
N ALA A 258 -15.10 -2.03 -14.95
CA ALA A 258 -14.12 -2.09 -13.87
C ALA A 258 -12.86 -1.25 -14.19
N LEU A 259 -12.32 -1.34 -15.42
CA LEU A 259 -11.19 -0.48 -15.84
C LEU A 259 -11.56 1.02 -15.86
N SER A 260 -12.78 1.36 -16.28
CA SER A 260 -13.27 2.75 -16.24
C SER A 260 -13.29 3.28 -14.80
N THR A 261 -13.75 2.45 -13.86
CA THR A 261 -13.74 2.78 -12.43
C THR A 261 -12.31 2.95 -11.89
N ALA A 262 -11.40 2.04 -12.25
CA ALA A 262 -9.98 2.16 -11.91
C ALA A 262 -9.39 3.49 -12.39
N LEU A 263 -9.67 3.87 -13.64
CA LEU A 263 -9.18 5.12 -14.24
C LEU A 263 -9.77 6.38 -13.59
N ARG A 264 -11.01 6.30 -13.11
CA ARG A 264 -11.64 7.40 -12.35
C ARG A 264 -10.97 7.59 -10.99
N LEU A 265 -10.59 6.50 -10.32
CA LEU A 265 -9.90 6.53 -9.03
C LEU A 265 -8.44 6.99 -9.16
N ASP A 266 -7.73 6.49 -10.17
CA ASP A 266 -6.38 6.92 -10.51
C ASP A 266 -6.28 7.31 -11.99
N PRO A 267 -6.41 8.62 -12.30
CA PRO A 267 -6.28 9.14 -13.67
C PRO A 267 -4.92 8.87 -14.31
N LEU A 268 -3.90 8.56 -13.51
CA LEU A 268 -2.54 8.37 -13.98
C LEU A 268 -2.35 6.99 -14.64
N LEU A 269 -3.25 6.04 -14.37
CA LEU A 269 -3.33 4.77 -15.09
C LEU A 269 -3.46 4.98 -16.60
N ARG A 270 -4.03 6.10 -17.06
CA ARG A 270 -4.07 6.48 -18.49
C ARG A 270 -2.70 6.47 -19.14
N ARG A 271 -1.63 6.78 -18.39
CA ARG A 271 -0.25 6.84 -18.90
C ARG A 271 0.45 5.47 -18.88
N SER A 272 -0.12 4.48 -18.20
CA SER A 272 0.45 3.13 -18.16
C SER A 272 0.21 2.41 -19.48
N LYS A 273 1.30 1.97 -20.12
CA LYS A 273 1.25 1.18 -21.35
C LYS A 273 0.50 -0.14 -21.15
N GLY A 274 0.68 -0.79 -20.00
CA GLY A 274 -0.01 -2.04 -19.67
C GLY A 274 -1.51 -1.84 -19.54
N PHE A 275 -1.95 -0.74 -18.90
CA PHE A 275 -3.37 -0.40 -18.78
C PHE A 275 -3.98 -0.07 -20.15
N GLN A 276 -3.27 0.69 -20.98
CA GLN A 276 -3.72 1.02 -22.35
C GLN A 276 -3.87 -0.23 -23.22
N ALA A 277 -2.89 -1.14 -23.19
CA ALA A 277 -2.94 -2.38 -23.94
C ALA A 277 -4.17 -3.21 -23.54
N LYS A 278 -4.37 -3.38 -22.23
CA LYS A 278 -5.51 -4.13 -21.69
C LYS A 278 -6.86 -3.56 -22.11
N THR A 279 -7.00 -2.23 -22.02
CA THR A 279 -8.24 -1.54 -22.40
C THR A 279 -8.51 -1.73 -23.90
N ARG A 280 -7.49 -1.60 -24.75
CA ARG A 280 -7.61 -1.78 -26.20
C ARG A 280 -8.00 -3.21 -26.57
N ASP A 281 -7.38 -4.19 -25.93
CA ASP A 281 -7.66 -5.61 -26.19
C ASP A 281 -9.11 -5.94 -25.87
N LEU A 282 -9.63 -5.45 -24.73
CA LEU A 282 -11.03 -5.63 -24.36
C LEU A 282 -11.99 -4.90 -25.30
N GLN A 283 -11.67 -3.68 -25.72
CA GLN A 283 -12.47 -2.95 -26.71
C GLN A 283 -12.53 -3.68 -28.05
N SER A 284 -11.41 -4.26 -28.50
CA SER A 284 -11.36 -5.07 -29.71
C SER A 284 -12.25 -6.31 -29.58
N LYS A 285 -12.20 -7.01 -28.44
CA LYS A 285 -13.06 -8.18 -28.18
C LYS A 285 -14.53 -7.82 -28.19
N LEU A 286 -14.90 -6.68 -27.60
CA LEU A 286 -16.28 -6.20 -27.59
C LEU A 286 -16.77 -5.89 -29.02
N ALA A 287 -15.95 -5.19 -29.80
CA ALA A 287 -16.26 -4.88 -31.19
C ALA A 287 -16.47 -6.14 -32.04
N THR A 288 -15.61 -7.15 -31.90
CA THR A 288 -15.77 -8.43 -32.61
C THR A 288 -17.03 -9.19 -32.20
N ALA A 289 -17.40 -9.16 -30.91
CA ALA A 289 -18.62 -9.79 -30.42
C ALA A 289 -19.87 -9.10 -31.00
N SER A 290 -19.87 -7.76 -31.01
CA SER A 290 -20.97 -6.96 -31.58
C SER A 290 -21.13 -7.10 -33.09
N ALA A 291 -20.04 -7.40 -33.82
CA ALA A 291 -20.07 -7.62 -35.26
C ALA A 291 -20.49 -9.04 -35.67
N SER A 292 -20.53 -9.97 -34.71
CA SER A 292 -20.88 -11.39 -34.93
C SER A 292 -22.35 -11.70 -34.61
N THR A 293 -23.12 -10.70 -34.18
CA THR A 293 -24.53 -10.77 -33.79
C THR A 293 -25.37 -10.02 -34.82
#